data_AF-A0A2V9ZME7-F1
#
_entry.id   AF-A0A2V9ZME7-F1
#
_cell.length_a   1.000
_cell.length_b   1.000
_cell.length_c   1.000
_cell.angle_alpha   90.00
_cell.angle_beta   90.00
_cell.angle_gamma   90.00
#
_symmetry.space_group_name_H-M   'P 1'
#
loop_
_entity.id
_entity.type
_entity.pdbx_description
1 polymer ?
#
loop_
_entity_poly.entity_id
_entity_poly.type
_entity_poly.pdbx_seq_one_letter_code
_entity_poly.pdbx_strand_id
1 'polypeptide(L)'
;LPPLPPAKGESFNAILDDIDRVILPGITHWQSPNFYAFFPGNASAPAILGDLLSSGLGVQGMLWSTSPACTELETHVLDWLVHMLGLPEKFLSTSSGGGVIQDTASSASLCALLAARERATNFAANQRGCDGRLVAYTSSQAHSSIEKDVKVAGLG
;
A
#
# COMPACT_ATOMS: atom_id res chain seq x y z
N LEU A 1 16.18 4.78 25.93
CA LEU A 1 16.77 5.65 24.90
C LEU A 1 17.13 7.00 25.50
N PRO A 2 18.19 7.68 25.02
CA PRO A 2 18.54 9.02 25.45
C PRO A 2 17.40 10.02 25.14
N PRO A 3 17.24 11.10 25.92
CA PRO A 3 16.18 12.09 25.71
C PRO A 3 16.39 13.00 24.48
N LEU A 4 17.61 13.01 23.92
CA LEU A 4 17.99 13.75 22.73
C LEU A 4 18.76 12.82 21.78
N PRO A 5 18.69 13.02 20.45
CA PRO A 5 19.45 12.21 19.50
C PRO A 5 20.95 12.37 19.74
N PRO A 6 21.74 11.27 19.67
CA PRO A 6 23.16 11.34 19.94
C PRO A 6 23.90 12.09 18.82
N ALA A 7 24.89 12.92 19.19
CA ALA A 7 25.70 13.66 18.23
C ALA A 7 26.74 12.80 17.49
N LYS A 8 26.97 11.57 17.98
CA LYS A 8 27.89 10.58 17.40
C LYS A 8 27.16 9.24 17.31
N GLY A 9 27.49 8.45 16.29
CA GLY A 9 26.92 7.11 16.13
C GLY A 9 27.28 6.18 17.29
N GLU A 10 26.36 5.27 17.58
CA GLU A 10 26.55 4.18 18.55
C GLU A 10 26.90 2.87 17.82
N SER A 11 27.40 1.88 18.55
CA SER A 11 27.66 0.57 17.95
C SER A 11 26.34 -0.12 17.59
N PHE A 12 26.36 -0.96 16.55
CA PHE A 12 25.17 -1.70 16.15
C PHE A 12 24.64 -2.61 17.28
N ASN A 13 25.55 -3.22 18.06
CA ASN A 13 25.16 -4.05 19.21
C ASN A 13 24.39 -3.25 20.27
N ALA A 14 24.80 -2.02 20.57
CA ALA A 14 24.07 -1.18 21.52
C ALA A 14 22.64 -0.87 21.04
N ILE A 15 22.46 -0.72 19.72
CA ILE A 15 21.13 -0.53 19.13
C ILE A 15 20.28 -1.81 19.25
N LEU A 16 20.87 -2.98 18.99
CA LEU A 16 20.16 -4.26 19.15
C LEU A 16 19.76 -4.52 20.62
N ASP A 17 20.65 -4.23 21.58
CA ASP A 17 20.35 -4.35 23.01
C ASP A 17 19.16 -3.46 23.41
N ASP A 18 19.04 -2.28 22.80
CA ASP A 18 17.91 -1.38 23.00
C ASP A 18 16.61 -1.87 22.36
N ILE A 19 16.66 -2.60 21.24
CA ILE A 19 15.48 -3.28 20.70
C ILE A 19 14.91 -4.26 21.74
N ASP A 20 15.76 -5.10 22.32
CA ASP A 20 15.32 -6.11 23.28
C ASP A 20 14.83 -5.49 24.60
N ARG A 21 15.54 -4.49 25.11
CA ARG A 21 15.26 -3.90 26.42
C ARG A 21 14.14 -2.87 26.40
N VAL A 22 13.99 -2.11 25.32
CA VAL A 22 13.11 -0.94 25.25
C VAL A 22 11.94 -1.16 24.31
N ILE A 23 12.17 -1.75 23.12
CA ILE A 23 11.14 -1.85 22.08
C ILE A 23 10.28 -3.10 22.27
N LEU A 24 10.89 -4.29 22.35
CA LEU A 24 10.17 -5.57 22.44
C LEU A 24 9.11 -5.62 23.57
N PRO A 25 9.36 -5.11 24.79
CA PRO A 25 8.34 -5.14 25.85
C PRO A 25 7.10 -4.28 25.55
N GLY A 26 7.22 -3.31 24.64
CA GLY A 26 6.18 -2.34 24.30
C GLY A 26 5.43 -2.61 23.00
N ILE A 27 5.84 -3.60 22.20
CA ILE A 27 5.14 -3.90 20.94
C ILE A 27 3.91 -4.78 21.18
N THR A 28 2.88 -4.57 20.36
CA THR A 28 1.83 -5.58 20.20
C THR A 28 2.35 -6.70 19.31
N HIS A 29 2.45 -7.92 19.84
CA HIS A 29 2.98 -9.06 19.09
C HIS A 29 1.96 -9.63 18.10
N TRP A 30 1.79 -8.97 16.95
CA TRP A 30 0.89 -9.42 15.87
C TRP A 30 1.21 -10.82 15.32
N GLN A 31 2.49 -11.25 15.39
CA GLN A 31 2.93 -12.59 14.97
C GLN A 31 2.77 -13.66 16.07
N SER A 32 2.23 -13.30 17.24
CA SER A 32 1.96 -14.28 18.30
C SER A 32 0.90 -15.28 17.82
N PRO A 33 1.07 -16.59 18.08
CA PRO A 33 0.02 -17.58 17.80
C PRO A 33 -1.26 -17.35 18.63
N ASN A 34 -1.20 -16.49 19.64
CA ASN A 34 -2.30 -16.12 20.51
C ASN A 34 -2.88 -14.72 20.20
N PHE A 35 -2.54 -14.11 19.06
CA PHE A 35 -3.11 -12.83 18.64
C PHE A 35 -4.33 -13.03 17.75
N TYR A 36 -5.52 -12.64 18.23
CA TYR A 36 -6.81 -12.84 17.53
C TYR A 36 -7.59 -11.55 17.25
N ALA A 37 -6.94 -10.38 17.37
CA ALA A 37 -7.58 -9.11 17.06
C ALA A 37 -7.47 -8.77 15.56
N PHE A 38 -8.44 -8.02 15.04
CA PHE A 38 -8.48 -7.53 13.65
C PHE A 38 -8.31 -8.64 12.60
N PHE A 39 -7.53 -8.38 11.56
CA PHE A 39 -7.08 -9.35 10.57
C PHE A 39 -5.58 -9.59 10.73
N PRO A 40 -5.10 -10.84 10.59
CA PRO A 40 -3.71 -11.16 10.87
C PRO A 40 -2.78 -10.52 9.83
N GLY A 41 -1.71 -9.88 10.31
CA GLY A 41 -0.64 -9.34 9.47
C GLY A 41 0.33 -10.44 9.05
N ASN A 42 -0.10 -11.37 8.20
CA ASN A 42 0.68 -12.56 7.86
C ASN A 42 2.05 -12.22 7.26
N ALA A 43 3.09 -12.92 7.71
CA ALA A 43 4.43 -12.87 7.14
C ALA A 43 4.91 -14.29 6.80
N SER A 44 5.82 -14.40 5.84
CA SER A 44 6.48 -15.65 5.49
C SER A 44 7.99 -15.41 5.32
N ALA A 45 8.80 -16.46 5.53
CA ALA A 45 10.25 -16.33 5.36
C ALA A 45 10.64 -15.81 3.96
N PRO A 46 10.04 -16.28 2.84
CA PRO A 46 10.32 -15.71 1.52
C PRO A 46 9.94 -14.23 1.39
N ALA A 47 8.82 -13.79 1.99
CA ALA A 47 8.40 -12.39 1.94
C ALA A 47 9.38 -11.47 2.69
N ILE A 48 9.85 -11.90 3.87
CA ILE A 48 10.86 -11.15 4.65
C ILE A 48 12.17 -11.01 3.87
N LEU A 49 12.62 -12.08 3.21
CA LEU A 49 13.83 -12.04 2.38
C LEU A 49 13.63 -11.15 1.13
N GLY A 50 12.44 -11.17 0.53
CA GLY A 50 12.09 -10.28 -0.57
C GLY A 50 12.15 -8.80 -0.17
N ASP A 51 11.62 -8.46 1.00
CA ASP A 51 11.65 -7.10 1.53
C ASP A 51 13.08 -6.63 1.87
N LEU A 52 13.88 -7.51 2.48
CA LEU A 52 15.30 -7.24 2.75
C LEU A 52 16.08 -6.99 1.45
N LEU A 53 15.86 -7.81 0.41
CA LEU A 53 16.50 -7.63 -0.90
C LEU A 53 16.06 -6.32 -1.57
N SER A 54 14.75 -6.05 -1.58
CA SER A 54 14.19 -4.81 -2.14
C SER A 54 14.77 -3.58 -1.47
N SER A 55 14.76 -3.57 -0.13
CA SER A 55 15.32 -2.49 0.69
C SER A 55 16.82 -2.32 0.51
N GLY A 56 17.57 -3.44 0.42
CA GLY A 56 19.02 -3.42 0.19
C GLY A 56 19.42 -2.90 -1.20
N LEU A 57 18.61 -3.18 -2.22
CA LEU A 57 18.83 -2.66 -3.57
C LEU A 57 18.46 -1.17 -3.70
N GLY A 58 17.53 -0.66 -2.87
CA GLY A 58 17.16 0.76 -2.84
C GLY A 58 16.62 1.28 -4.17
N VAL A 59 15.90 0.45 -4.91
CA VAL A 59 15.44 0.73 -6.28
C VAL A 59 14.37 1.81 -6.31
N GLN A 60 14.48 2.75 -7.27
CA GLN A 60 13.43 3.73 -7.55
C GLN A 60 12.70 3.40 -8.86
N GLY A 61 11.50 2.83 -8.75
CA GLY A 61 10.64 2.44 -9.89
C GLY A 61 9.70 3.52 -10.42
N MET A 62 10.08 4.82 -10.38
CA MET A 62 9.18 5.93 -10.79
C MET A 62 8.82 5.88 -12.29
N LEU A 63 9.79 5.47 -13.12
CA LEU A 63 9.60 5.25 -14.55
C LEU A 63 10.16 3.88 -14.90
N TRP A 64 9.65 3.27 -15.97
CA TRP A 64 10.22 2.01 -16.47
C TRP A 64 11.73 2.15 -16.71
N SER A 65 12.20 3.27 -17.27
CA SER A 65 13.62 3.50 -17.54
C SER A 65 14.49 3.66 -16.30
N THR A 66 13.92 3.94 -15.12
CA THR A 66 14.69 4.06 -13.87
C THR A 66 14.88 2.71 -13.19
N SER A 67 14.03 1.72 -13.47
CA SER A 67 14.25 0.33 -13.10
C SER A 67 13.35 -0.65 -13.88
N PRO A 68 13.79 -1.10 -15.07
CA PRO A 68 12.97 -1.96 -15.93
C PRO A 68 12.52 -3.25 -15.25
N ALA A 69 13.45 -3.92 -14.55
CA ALA A 69 13.17 -5.17 -13.86
C ALA A 69 12.13 -5.01 -12.75
N CYS A 70 12.09 -3.87 -12.06
CA CYS A 70 11.08 -3.60 -11.03
C CYS A 70 9.67 -3.53 -11.65
N THR A 71 9.50 -2.74 -12.72
CA THR A 71 8.21 -2.57 -13.38
C THR A 71 7.75 -3.85 -14.08
N GLU A 72 8.65 -4.56 -14.77
CA GLU A 72 8.30 -5.80 -15.47
C GLU A 72 7.95 -6.94 -14.51
N LEU A 73 8.68 -7.06 -13.40
CA LEU A 73 8.39 -8.08 -12.39
C LEU A 73 7.05 -7.83 -11.69
N GLU A 74 6.74 -6.57 -11.35
CA GLU A 74 5.43 -6.22 -10.78
C GLU A 74 4.29 -6.62 -11.72
N THR A 75 4.40 -6.22 -12.99
CA THR A 75 3.40 -6.55 -14.02
C THR A 75 3.22 -8.07 -14.14
N HIS A 76 4.32 -8.82 -14.19
CA HIS A 76 4.29 -10.27 -14.30
C HIS A 76 3.62 -10.96 -13.11
N VAL A 77 3.95 -10.53 -11.89
CA VAL A 77 3.37 -11.10 -10.65
C VAL A 77 1.88 -10.77 -10.54
N LEU A 78 1.45 -9.59 -10.98
CA LEU A 78 0.03 -9.23 -10.97
C LEU A 78 -0.78 -10.03 -12.00
N ASP A 79 -0.22 -10.33 -13.17
CA ASP A 79 -0.85 -11.25 -14.12
C ASP A 79 -0.97 -12.67 -13.54
N TRP A 80 0.04 -13.15 -12.78
CA TRP A 80 -0.10 -14.41 -12.03
C TRP A 80 -1.27 -14.35 -11.04
N LEU A 81 -1.43 -13.24 -10.32
CA LEU A 81 -2.55 -13.07 -9.38
C LEU A 81 -3.91 -13.04 -10.07
N VAL A 82 -4.02 -12.42 -11.25
CA VAL A 82 -5.24 -12.46 -12.07
C VAL A 82 -5.66 -13.91 -12.35
N HIS A 83 -4.70 -14.76 -12.75
CA HIS A 83 -4.95 -16.18 -12.99
C HIS A 83 -5.28 -16.96 -11.70
N MET A 84 -4.51 -16.76 -10.62
CA MET A 84 -4.71 -17.45 -9.34
C MET A 84 -6.07 -17.14 -8.71
N LEU A 85 -6.57 -15.91 -8.90
CA LEU A 85 -7.87 -15.48 -8.40
C LEU A 85 -9.04 -15.83 -9.35
N GLY A 86 -8.76 -16.37 -10.54
CA GLY A 86 -9.78 -16.65 -11.55
C GLY A 86 -10.46 -15.38 -12.08
N LEU A 87 -9.75 -14.26 -12.11
CA LEU A 87 -10.29 -13.00 -12.63
C LEU A 87 -10.39 -13.04 -14.16
N PRO A 88 -11.36 -12.31 -14.77
CA PRO A 88 -11.48 -12.22 -16.22
C PRO A 88 -10.20 -11.69 -16.90
N GLU A 89 -9.87 -12.22 -18.08
CA GLU A 89 -8.65 -11.86 -18.83
C GLU A 89 -8.52 -10.36 -19.17
N LYS A 90 -9.62 -9.60 -19.17
CA LYS A 90 -9.59 -8.13 -19.34
C LYS A 90 -8.83 -7.38 -18.23
N PHE A 91 -8.43 -8.08 -17.15
CA PHE A 91 -7.57 -7.53 -16.09
C PHE A 91 -6.07 -7.81 -16.31
N LEU A 92 -5.71 -8.67 -17.28
CA LEU A 92 -4.31 -8.92 -17.64
C LEU A 92 -3.68 -7.70 -18.29
N SER A 93 -2.38 -7.52 -18.08
CA SER A 93 -1.59 -6.43 -18.67
C SER A 93 -1.47 -6.52 -20.20
N THR A 94 -1.74 -7.69 -20.78
CA THR A 94 -1.77 -7.91 -22.24
C THR A 94 -3.07 -7.42 -22.91
N SER A 95 -4.04 -6.96 -22.12
CA SER A 95 -5.31 -6.40 -22.57
C SER A 95 -5.38 -4.89 -22.36
N SER A 96 -6.59 -4.30 -22.30
CA SER A 96 -6.77 -2.90 -21.89
C SER A 96 -6.80 -2.70 -20.37
N GLY A 97 -6.62 -3.77 -19.59
CA GLY A 97 -6.50 -3.75 -18.14
C GLY A 97 -5.07 -3.67 -17.64
N GLY A 98 -4.82 -4.30 -16.50
CA GLY A 98 -3.56 -4.30 -15.78
C GLY A 98 -3.77 -4.14 -14.27
N GLY A 99 -2.66 -4.11 -13.54
CA GLY A 99 -2.66 -3.91 -12.10
C GLY A 99 -1.47 -3.07 -11.65
N VAL A 100 -1.49 -2.71 -10.37
CA VAL A 100 -0.39 -2.03 -9.68
C VAL A 100 -0.36 -2.47 -8.22
N ILE A 101 0.83 -2.62 -7.63
CA ILE A 101 0.99 -2.86 -6.20
C ILE A 101 0.92 -1.50 -5.47
N GLN A 102 -0.05 -1.36 -4.58
CA GLN A 102 -0.23 -0.16 -3.75
C GLN A 102 0.21 -0.43 -2.31
N ASP A 103 0.50 0.63 -1.57
CA ASP A 103 0.90 0.56 -0.15
C ASP A 103 -0.26 0.13 0.77
N THR A 104 -1.49 0.51 0.45
CA THR A 104 -2.68 0.18 1.24
C THR A 104 -3.91 -0.02 0.37
N ALA A 105 -4.95 -0.66 0.94
CA ALA A 105 -6.26 -0.69 0.30
C ALA A 105 -6.93 0.70 0.19
N SER A 106 -6.55 1.66 1.05
CA SER A 106 -7.11 3.01 1.04
C SER A 106 -6.59 3.82 -0.16
N SER A 107 -5.28 3.79 -0.42
CA SER A 107 -4.70 4.45 -1.60
C SER A 107 -5.23 3.85 -2.90
N ALA A 108 -5.36 2.52 -2.97
CA ALA A 108 -5.98 1.84 -4.12
C ALA A 108 -7.43 2.30 -4.37
N SER A 109 -8.25 2.34 -3.30
CA SER A 109 -9.65 2.78 -3.37
C SER A 109 -9.77 4.25 -3.74
N LEU A 110 -8.92 5.11 -3.17
CA LEU A 110 -8.86 6.53 -3.51
C LEU A 110 -8.47 6.75 -4.97
N CYS A 111 -7.46 6.04 -5.50
CA CYS A 111 -7.09 6.11 -6.92
C CYS A 111 -8.27 5.74 -7.84
N ALA A 112 -8.98 4.67 -7.51
CA ALA A 112 -10.18 4.26 -8.26
C ALA A 112 -11.30 5.32 -8.17
N LEU A 113 -11.51 5.92 -7.00
CA LEU A 113 -12.50 6.96 -6.78
C LEU A 113 -12.17 8.26 -7.55
N LEU A 114 -10.91 8.67 -7.55
CA LEU A 114 -10.44 9.82 -8.32
C LEU A 114 -10.59 9.59 -9.82
N ALA A 115 -10.24 8.41 -10.32
CA ALA A 115 -10.43 8.05 -11.72
C ALA A 115 -11.92 8.08 -12.11
N ALA A 116 -12.81 7.55 -11.26
CA ALA A 116 -14.25 7.61 -11.46
C ALA A 116 -14.79 9.05 -11.44
N ARG A 117 -14.35 9.88 -10.49
CA ARG A 117 -14.71 11.31 -10.39
C ARG A 117 -14.30 12.09 -11.63
N GLU A 118 -13.05 11.95 -12.07
CA GLU A 118 -12.57 12.64 -13.27
C GLU A 118 -13.36 12.18 -14.50
N ARG A 119 -13.59 10.88 -14.66
CA ARG A 119 -14.41 10.36 -15.76
C ARG A 119 -15.84 10.90 -15.72
N ALA A 120 -16.48 10.94 -14.55
CA ALA A 120 -17.85 11.43 -14.39
C ALA A 120 -17.99 12.95 -14.63
N THR A 121 -16.91 13.70 -14.46
CA THR A 121 -16.87 15.16 -14.63
C THR A 121 -16.21 15.60 -15.93
N ASN A 122 -15.95 14.68 -16.86
CA ASN A 122 -15.19 14.94 -18.09
C ASN A 122 -13.85 15.64 -17.82
N PHE A 123 -13.13 15.18 -16.79
CA PHE A 123 -11.82 15.65 -16.34
C PHE A 123 -11.78 17.12 -15.89
N ALA A 124 -12.92 17.66 -15.44
CA ALA A 124 -13.02 19.05 -14.98
C ALA A 124 -12.85 19.21 -13.47
N ALA A 125 -13.06 18.15 -12.67
CA ALA A 125 -13.07 18.25 -11.21
C ALA A 125 -11.75 18.77 -10.63
N ASN A 126 -10.60 18.30 -11.12
CA ASN A 126 -9.30 18.82 -10.66
C ASN A 126 -9.07 20.31 -10.97
N GLN A 127 -9.70 20.84 -12.03
CA GLN A 127 -9.50 22.23 -12.45
C GLN A 127 -10.49 23.19 -11.79
N ARG A 128 -11.73 22.74 -11.56
CA ARG A 128 -12.85 23.60 -11.17
C ARG A 128 -13.49 23.22 -9.83
N GLY A 129 -13.04 22.12 -9.23
CA GLY A 129 -13.71 21.50 -8.09
C GLY A 129 -14.94 20.69 -8.51
N CYS A 130 -15.52 19.98 -7.54
CA CYS A 130 -16.79 19.28 -7.72
C CYS A 130 -17.97 20.26 -7.57
N ASP A 131 -19.04 20.04 -8.33
CA ASP A 131 -20.24 20.89 -8.33
C ASP A 131 -21.32 20.42 -7.32
N GLY A 132 -20.98 19.47 -6.45
CA GLY A 132 -21.87 18.88 -5.45
C GLY A 132 -22.91 17.89 -5.99
N ARG A 133 -22.84 17.51 -7.28
CA ARG A 133 -23.81 16.56 -7.89
C ARG A 133 -23.38 15.11 -7.84
N LEU A 134 -22.11 14.85 -7.52
CA LEU A 134 -21.57 13.49 -7.47
C LEU A 134 -22.00 12.82 -6.17
N VAL A 135 -22.41 11.55 -6.27
CA VAL A 135 -22.83 10.74 -5.13
C VAL A 135 -22.07 9.41 -5.17
N ALA A 136 -21.38 9.09 -4.07
CA ALA A 136 -20.75 7.80 -3.86
C ALA A 136 -21.64 6.91 -2.99
N TYR A 137 -21.68 5.62 -3.29
CA TYR A 137 -22.45 4.63 -2.53
C TYR A 137 -21.52 3.59 -1.94
N THR A 138 -21.74 3.22 -0.69
CA THR A 138 -21.04 2.12 -0.02
C THR A 138 -21.93 1.48 1.03
N SER A 139 -21.57 0.29 1.50
CA SER A 139 -22.28 -0.39 2.58
C SER A 139 -22.06 0.34 3.92
N SER A 140 -23.03 0.26 4.83
CA SER A 140 -22.85 0.72 6.22
C SER A 140 -21.80 -0.09 7.00
N GLN A 141 -21.40 -1.24 6.48
CA GLN A 141 -20.33 -2.10 7.03
C GLN A 141 -18.99 -1.93 6.29
N ALA A 142 -18.90 -0.98 5.34
CA ALA A 142 -17.64 -0.74 4.64
C ALA A 142 -16.56 -0.23 5.61
N HIS A 143 -15.30 -0.51 5.28
CA HIS A 143 -14.18 0.00 6.05
C HIS A 143 -14.21 1.54 6.06
N SER A 144 -13.89 2.15 7.20
CA SER A 144 -13.92 3.61 7.40
C SER A 144 -13.03 4.39 6.42
N SER A 145 -12.05 3.72 5.80
CA SER A 145 -11.23 4.30 4.74
C SER A 145 -12.06 4.77 3.54
N ILE A 146 -13.17 4.10 3.19
CA ILE A 146 -13.97 4.50 2.04
C ILE A 146 -14.62 5.88 2.27
N GLU A 147 -15.14 6.13 3.47
CA GLU A 147 -15.68 7.45 3.82
C GLU A 147 -14.57 8.52 3.85
N LYS A 148 -13.40 8.17 4.37
CA LYS A 148 -12.21 9.03 4.31
C LYS A 148 -11.85 9.36 2.86
N ASP A 149 -11.82 8.38 1.97
CA ASP A 149 -11.43 8.55 0.58
C ASP A 149 -12.41 9.46 -0.17
N VAL A 150 -13.72 9.36 0.11
CA VAL A 150 -14.75 10.28 -0.41
C VAL A 150 -14.49 11.73 0.01
N LYS A 151 -14.16 11.95 1.29
CA LYS A 151 -13.80 13.28 1.81
C LYS A 151 -12.52 13.81 1.15
N VAL A 152 -11.48 12.99 1.06
CA VAL A 152 -10.21 13.35 0.41
C VAL A 152 -10.40 13.64 -1.08
N ALA A 153 -11.30 12.92 -1.76
CA ALA A 153 -11.64 13.15 -3.15
C ALA A 153 -12.49 14.41 -3.39
N GLY A 154 -12.92 15.13 -2.34
CA GLY A 154 -13.72 16.34 -2.45
C GLY A 154 -15.17 16.11 -2.88
N LEU A 155 -15.72 14.95 -2.53
CA LEU A 155 -17.07 14.50 -2.90
C LEU A 155 -18.12 14.71 -1.79
N GLY A 156 -17.83 15.54 -0.79
CA GLY A 156 -18.70 15.82 0.35
C GLY A 156 -18.48 17.20 0.94
#